data_AF-A0A534XQ64-F1
#
_entry.id   AF-A0A534XQ64-F1
#
_cell.length_a   1.000
_cell.length_b   1.000
_cell.length_c   1.000
_cell.angle_alpha   90.00
_cell.angle_beta   90.00
_cell.angle_gamma   90.00
#
_symmetry.space_group_name_H-M   'P 1'
#
loop_
_entity.id
_entity.type
_entity.pdbx_description
1 polymer ?
#
loop_
_entity_poly.entity_id
_entity_poly.type
_entity_poly.pdbx_seq_one_letter_code
_entity_poly.pdbx_strand_id
1 'polypeptide(L)' 'VKLDERGNVWTDGTKMTSVPGVFAAGDMSRGQSLVVWAIREGRIAAQSVDRYLSYGETVLPP' A
#
# COMPACT_ATOMS: atom_id res chain seq x y z
N VAL A 1 -7.55 -11.73 4.84
CA VAL A 1 -6.69 -10.96 3.91
C VAL A 1 -6.58 -11.74 2.62
N LYS A 2 -6.94 -11.15 1.47
CA LYS A 2 -6.81 -11.78 0.14
C LYS A 2 -5.34 -11.85 -0.26
N LEU A 3 -4.95 -12.95 -0.90
CA LEU A 3 -3.62 -13.13 -1.49
C LEU A 3 -3.69 -13.11 -3.01
N ASP A 4 -2.59 -12.77 -3.67
CA ASP A 4 -2.40 -12.96 -5.11
C ASP A 4 -1.93 -14.39 -5.44
N GLU A 5 -1.77 -14.71 -6.73
CA GLU A 5 -1.34 -16.04 -7.20
C GLU A 5 0.07 -16.43 -6.74
N ARG A 6 0.87 -15.46 -6.27
CA ARG A 6 2.24 -15.65 -5.76
C ARG A 6 2.27 -15.74 -4.24
N GLY A 7 1.12 -15.66 -3.56
CA GLY A 7 1.01 -15.70 -2.11
C GLY A 7 1.29 -14.37 -1.41
N ASN A 8 1.48 -13.27 -2.15
CA ASN A 8 1.63 -11.94 -1.54
C ASN A 8 0.26 -11.41 -1.11
N VAL A 9 0.25 -10.48 -0.15
CA VAL A 9 -0.97 -9.77 0.22
C VAL A 9 -1.43 -8.92 -0.96
N TRP A 10 -2.63 -9.22 -1.47
CA TRP A 10 -3.21 -8.41 -2.53
C TRP A 10 -3.52 -7.01 -2.01
N THR A 11 -3.18 -6.00 -2.80
CA THR A 11 -3.55 -4.61 -2.56
C THR A 11 -4.11 -3.97 -3.83
N ASP A 12 -4.97 -2.98 -3.67
CA ASP A 12 -5.40 -2.13 -4.77
C ASP A 12 -4.34 -1.06 -5.14
N GLY A 13 -4.70 -0.14 -6.04
CA GLY A 13 -3.83 0.96 -6.46
C GLY A 13 -3.45 1.95 -5.35
N THR A 14 -4.20 1.95 -4.25
CA THR A 14 -3.97 2.79 -3.07
C THR A 14 -3.13 2.10 -2.00
N LYS A 15 -2.72 0.85 -2.23
CA LYS A 15 -2.05 -0.01 -1.23
C LYS A 15 -2.96 -0.50 -0.10
N MET A 16 -4.27 -0.32 -0.21
CA MET A 16 -5.23 -0.93 0.72
C MET A 16 -5.39 -2.41 0.40
N THR A 17 -5.40 -3.25 1.44
CA THR A 17 -5.63 -4.69 1.30
C THR A 17 -7.13 -4.98 1.12
N SER A 18 -7.52 -6.25 1.07
CA SER A 18 -8.93 -6.64 1.11
C SER A 18 -9.66 -6.27 2.42
N VAL A 19 -8.92 -5.85 3.45
CA VAL A 19 -9.48 -5.45 4.74
C VAL A 19 -9.46 -3.91 4.81
N PRO A 20 -10.63 -3.25 4.93
CA PRO A 20 -10.69 -1.78 5.01
C PRO A 20 -9.82 -1.23 6.13
N GLY A 21 -9.03 -0.19 5.81
CA GLY A 21 -8.12 0.45 6.76
C GLY A 21 -6.81 -0.30 7.02
N VAL A 22 -6.59 -1.47 6.41
CA VAL A 22 -5.32 -2.19 6.48
C VAL A 22 -4.58 -2.04 5.15
N PHE A 23 -3.34 -1.61 5.21
CA PHE A 23 -2.50 -1.32 4.04
C PHE A 23 -1.24 -2.18 4.04
N ALA A 24 -0.70 -2.47 2.86
CA ALA A 24 0.56 -3.20 2.68
C ALA A 24 1.38 -2.63 1.53
N ALA A 25 2.70 -2.67 1.64
CA ALA A 25 3.64 -2.16 0.65
C ALA A 25 4.94 -2.98 0.64
N GLY A 26 5.73 -2.82 -0.41
CA GLY A 26 7.01 -3.51 -0.54
C GLY A 26 6.81 -5.01 -0.72
N ASP A 27 7.76 -5.80 -0.21
CA ASP A 27 7.83 -7.24 -0.49
C ASP A 27 6.57 -8.01 -0.04
N MET A 28 5.84 -7.54 0.98
CA MET A 28 4.58 -8.17 1.42
C MET A 28 3.47 -8.10 0.36
N SER A 29 3.46 -7.04 -0.47
CA SER A 29 2.43 -6.76 -1.48
C SER A 29 2.91 -7.06 -2.92
N ARG A 30 4.19 -6.81 -3.21
CA ARG A 30 4.80 -7.01 -4.53
C ARG A 30 5.47 -8.37 -4.69
N GLY A 31 5.90 -8.98 -3.60
CA GLY A 31 6.97 -9.96 -3.58
C GLY A 31 8.36 -9.31 -3.69
N GLN A 32 9.40 -10.11 -3.51
CA GLN A 32 10.80 -9.67 -3.49
C GLN A 32 11.16 -8.72 -4.66
N SER A 33 11.67 -7.53 -4.32
CA SER A 33 12.04 -6.53 -5.32
C SER A 33 13.19 -5.61 -4.88
N LEU A 34 13.47 -4.57 -5.66
CA LEU A 34 14.47 -3.56 -5.32
C LEU A 34 13.98 -2.65 -4.19
N VAL A 35 14.91 -2.18 -3.35
CA VAL A 35 14.61 -1.24 -2.24
C VAL A 35 13.88 0.03 -2.70
N VAL A 36 14.17 0.53 -3.91
CA VAL A 36 13.50 1.71 -4.48
C VAL A 36 12.00 1.49 -4.68
N TRP A 37 11.58 0.25 -4.95
CA TRP A 37 10.16 -0.08 -5.04
C TRP A 37 9.50 -0.04 -3.68
N ALA A 38 10.12 -0.60 -2.64
CA ALA A 38 9.61 -0.52 -1.28
C ALA A 38 9.46 0.93 -0.82
N ILE A 39 10.41 1.81 -1.14
CA ILE A 39 10.34 3.25 -0.84
C ILE A 39 9.16 3.90 -1.57
N ARG A 40 9.05 3.69 -2.89
CA ARG A 40 7.96 4.27 -3.69
C ARG A 40 6.59 3.81 -3.20
N GLU A 41 6.43 2.51 -2.93
CA GLU A 41 5.17 1.96 -2.47
C GLU A 41 4.83 2.37 -1.03
N GLY A 42 5.84 2.51 -0.17
CA GLY A 42 5.66 3.05 1.18
C GLY A 42 5.12 4.49 1.15
N ARG A 43 5.59 5.34 0.22
CA ARG A 43 5.05 6.70 0.03
C ARG A 43 3.58 6.68 -0.40
N ILE A 44 3.23 5.81 -1.35
CA ILE A 44 1.83 5.65 -1.78
C ILE A 44 0.96 5.17 -0.63
N ALA A 45 1.41 4.16 0.13
CA ALA A 45 0.68 3.67 1.29
C ALA A 45 0.50 4.76 2.36
N ALA A 46 1.53 5.56 2.65
CA ALA A 46 1.44 6.66 3.59
C ALA A 46 0.42 7.72 3.14
N GLN A 47 0.44 8.14 1.87
CA GLN A 47 -0.56 9.06 1.32
C GLN A 47 -1.97 8.48 1.41
N SER A 48 -2.17 7.20 1.10
CA SER A 48 -3.49 6.58 1.15
C SER A 48 -4.01 6.39 2.56
N VAL A 49 -3.13 6.07 3.52
CA VAL A 49 -3.46 6.04 4.95
C VAL A 49 -3.89 7.42 5.42
N ASP A 50 -3.12 8.47 5.08
CA ASP A 50 -3.44 9.85 5.44
C ASP A 50 -4.78 10.28 4.85
N ARG A 51 -5.02 10.02 3.55
CA ARG A 51 -6.33 10.26 2.92
C ARG A 51 -7.46 9.49 3.59
N TYR A 52 -7.24 8.23 3.95
CA TYR A 52 -8.25 7.39 4.59
C TYR A 52 -8.66 7.94 5.96
N LEU A 53 -7.70 8.44 6.75
CA LEU A 53 -7.96 9.02 8.06
C LEU A 53 -8.49 10.46 7.99
N SER A 54 -8.10 11.21 6.96
CA SER A 54 -8.42 12.63 6.78
C SER A 54 -9.60 12.88 5.81
N TYR A 55 -10.49 11.90 5.64
CA TYR A 55 -11.69 11.98 4.78
C TYR A 55 -11.41 12.41 3.32
N GLY A 56 -10.28 11.97 2.76
CA GLY A 56 -9.90 12.16 1.36
C GLY A 56 -8.77 13.17 1.13
N GLU A 57 -8.44 14.00 2.12
CA GLU A 57 -7.37 15.01 2.02
C GLU A 57 -6.01 14.43 2.40
N THR A 58 -4.92 14.99 1.85
CA THR A 58 -3.56 14.67 2.31
C THR A 58 -2.63 15.86 2.16
N VAL A 59 -1.76 16.04 3.15
CA VAL A 59 -0.69 17.05 3.12
C VAL A 59 0.64 16.47 2.64
N LEU A 60 0.69 15.16 2.40
CA LEU A 60 1.90 14.48 1.98
C LEU A 60 2.20 14.77 0.50
N PRO A 61 3.47 14.99 0.14
CA PRO A 61 3.85 15.25 -1.24
C PRO A 61 3.57 14.02 -2.12
N PRO A 62 3.31 14.21 -3.42
CA PRO A 62 3.11 13.11 -4.38
C PRO A 62 4.28 12.11 -4.42
#